data_AF-A0A6P3YWX5-F1
#
_entry.id   AF-A0A6P3YWX5-F1
#
_cell.length_a   1.000
_cell.length_b   1.000
_cell.length_c   1.000
_cell.angle_alpha   90.00
_cell.angle_beta   90.00
_cell.angle_gamma   90.00
#
_symmetry.space_group_name_H-M   'P 1'
#
loop_
_entity.id
_entity.type
_entity.pdbx_description
1 polymer ?
#
loop_
_entity_poly.entity_id
_entity_poly.type
_entity_poly.pdbx_seq_one_letter_code
_entity_poly.pdbx_strand_id
1 'polypeptide(L)'
;MDLISELPEAKIVTIMSLLTMEDATRFSLASKKFFSALKISTPILDFNFLSFKKNSRKFGNQKSFLDFVDKSLEFLSNSNDTNCCCCCFERLSFSGPIISNILVSKIVQFSLHNKIKELDLNGNFSSCTLPKALFSSQHLTRLKIYGFDLGLEGDGKIKKSVFVTDEWFQDHVSGLNLLETLKLDYHPRLKNICISSDHNNLKALVLDNCGELESINITAPKLESLEFDLEDCALNISCSSKYLKNLILRSARVTDKWIGDNISRFRYLEHLELES
;
A
#
# COMPACT_ATOMS: atom_id res chain seq x y z
N MET A 1 -11.14 -32.17 -29.84
CA MET A 1 -9.81 -31.57 -30.07
C MET A 1 -9.84 -30.24 -29.35
N ASP A 2 -8.95 -30.03 -28.38
CA ASP A 2 -8.95 -28.81 -27.57
C ASP A 2 -8.09 -27.74 -28.26
N LEU A 3 -8.75 -26.89 -29.07
CA LEU A 3 -8.13 -25.83 -29.87
C LEU A 3 -7.30 -24.86 -29.02
N ILE A 4 -7.62 -24.77 -27.73
CA ILE A 4 -6.97 -23.87 -26.78
C ILE A 4 -5.58 -24.40 -26.38
N SER A 5 -5.41 -25.72 -26.35
CA SER A 5 -4.13 -26.37 -26.02
C SER A 5 -3.08 -26.26 -27.14
N GLU A 6 -3.49 -25.99 -28.38
CA GLU A 6 -2.63 -25.81 -29.56
C GLU A 6 -2.12 -24.37 -29.76
N LEU A 7 -2.64 -23.40 -28.99
CA LEU A 7 -2.19 -22.01 -29.09
C LEU A 7 -0.71 -21.85 -28.66
N PRO A 8 0.10 -21.06 -29.41
CA PRO A 8 1.44 -20.68 -28.99
C PRO A 8 1.44 -19.92 -27.67
N GLU A 9 2.41 -20.18 -26.82
CA GLU A 9 2.53 -19.61 -25.47
C GLU A 9 2.50 -18.07 -25.48
N ALA A 10 3.19 -17.44 -26.44
CA ALA A 10 3.18 -16.00 -26.63
C ALA A 10 1.76 -15.43 -26.83
N LYS A 11 0.89 -16.12 -27.59
CA LYS A 11 -0.50 -15.68 -27.82
C LYS A 11 -1.35 -15.86 -26.56
N ILE A 12 -1.12 -16.91 -25.78
CA ILE A 12 -1.81 -17.14 -24.51
C ILE A 12 -1.43 -16.02 -23.52
N VAL A 13 -0.15 -15.66 -23.42
CA VAL A 13 0.33 -14.53 -22.60
C VAL A 13 -0.34 -13.23 -23.03
N THR A 14 -0.42 -12.94 -24.34
CA THR A 14 -1.12 -11.75 -24.84
C THR A 14 -2.60 -11.77 -24.47
N ILE A 15 -3.32 -12.88 -24.68
CA ILE A 15 -4.73 -13.00 -24.31
C ILE A 15 -4.91 -12.75 -22.80
N MET A 16 -4.09 -13.41 -21.97
CA MET A 16 -4.15 -13.28 -20.52
C MET A 16 -3.88 -11.85 -20.04
N SER A 17 -2.97 -11.11 -20.70
CA SER A 17 -2.69 -9.71 -20.37
C SER A 17 -3.86 -8.74 -20.64
N LEU A 18 -4.83 -9.15 -21.47
CA LEU A 18 -6.02 -8.36 -21.80
C LEU A 18 -7.21 -8.65 -20.87
N LEU A 19 -7.10 -9.67 -20.02
CA LEU A 19 -8.18 -10.08 -19.13
C LEU A 19 -8.17 -9.27 -17.83
N THR A 20 -9.33 -9.10 -17.24
CA THR A 20 -9.43 -8.66 -15.84
C THR A 20 -8.81 -9.71 -14.92
N MET A 21 -8.35 -9.35 -13.72
CA MET A 21 -7.82 -10.35 -12.77
C MET A 21 -8.83 -11.44 -12.43
N GLU A 22 -10.12 -11.10 -12.37
CA GLU A 22 -11.21 -12.07 -12.17
C GLU A 22 -11.26 -13.09 -13.31
N ASP A 23 -11.29 -12.61 -14.56
CA ASP A 23 -11.36 -13.47 -15.73
C ASP A 23 -10.06 -14.25 -15.92
N ALA A 24 -8.89 -13.61 -15.75
CA ALA A 24 -7.60 -14.25 -15.85
C ALA A 24 -7.49 -15.40 -14.83
N THR A 25 -7.92 -15.20 -13.59
CA THR A 25 -7.94 -16.26 -12.58
C THR A 25 -8.88 -17.39 -13.00
N ARG A 26 -10.07 -17.09 -13.54
CA ARG A 26 -10.99 -18.14 -14.04
C ARG A 26 -10.43 -18.91 -15.24
N PHE A 27 -9.88 -18.21 -16.22
CA PHE A 27 -9.26 -18.81 -17.40
C PHE A 27 -8.05 -19.65 -17.03
N SER A 28 -7.29 -19.24 -16.01
CA SER A 28 -6.14 -19.99 -15.52
C SER A 28 -6.52 -21.35 -14.93
N LEU A 29 -7.76 -21.53 -14.46
CA LEU A 29 -8.26 -22.84 -13.99
C LEU A 29 -8.54 -23.81 -15.14
N ALA A 30 -8.69 -23.32 -16.37
CA ALA A 30 -9.05 -24.16 -17.52
C ALA A 30 -7.86 -24.99 -18.04
N SER A 31 -6.62 -24.54 -17.83
CA SER A 31 -5.43 -25.24 -18.31
C SER A 31 -4.14 -24.74 -17.64
N LYS A 32 -3.19 -25.67 -17.44
CA LYS A 32 -1.84 -25.36 -16.93
C LYS A 32 -1.11 -24.31 -17.77
N LYS A 33 -1.35 -24.24 -19.08
CA LYS A 33 -0.74 -23.20 -19.96
C LYS A 33 -1.26 -21.80 -19.64
N PHE A 34 -2.57 -21.66 -19.43
CA PHE A 34 -3.17 -20.38 -19.05
C PHE A 34 -2.74 -20.00 -17.65
N PHE A 35 -2.58 -20.99 -16.77
CA PHE A 35 -2.02 -20.77 -15.45
C PHE A 35 -0.58 -20.23 -15.48
N SER A 36 0.32 -20.84 -16.24
CA SER A 36 1.67 -20.30 -16.42
C SER A 36 1.65 -18.91 -17.05
N ALA A 37 0.79 -18.71 -18.05
CA ALA A 37 0.63 -17.41 -18.69
C ALA A 37 0.11 -16.33 -17.73
N LEU A 38 -0.76 -16.66 -16.77
CA LEU A 38 -1.22 -15.73 -15.73
C LEU A 38 -0.03 -15.14 -14.97
N LYS A 39 0.90 -15.99 -14.50
CA LYS A 39 2.08 -15.57 -13.73
C LYS A 39 3.02 -14.62 -14.50
N ILE A 40 3.06 -14.76 -15.82
CA ILE A 40 3.90 -13.95 -16.71
C ILE A 40 3.19 -12.66 -17.14
N SER A 41 1.90 -12.74 -17.43
CA SER A 41 1.12 -11.66 -18.03
C SER A 41 0.46 -10.73 -17.02
N THR A 42 0.33 -11.14 -15.76
CA THR A 42 -0.35 -10.36 -14.70
C THR A 42 0.61 -10.03 -13.56
N PRO A 43 1.55 -9.09 -13.75
CA PRO A 43 2.43 -8.64 -12.67
C PRO A 43 1.68 -7.88 -11.57
N ILE A 44 0.42 -7.52 -11.81
CA ILE A 44 -0.42 -6.73 -10.91
C ILE A 44 -1.62 -7.58 -10.49
N LEU A 45 -1.70 -7.89 -9.20
CA LEU A 45 -2.85 -8.52 -8.58
C LEU A 45 -3.75 -7.43 -7.98
N ASP A 46 -4.83 -7.06 -8.68
CA ASP A 46 -5.78 -6.06 -8.19
C ASP A 46 -7.12 -6.69 -7.78
N PHE A 47 -7.32 -6.78 -6.47
CA PHE A 47 -8.55 -7.25 -5.85
C PHE A 47 -9.42 -6.07 -5.44
N ASN A 48 -10.30 -5.64 -6.34
CA ASN A 48 -11.20 -4.52 -6.09
C ASN A 48 -12.67 -4.96 -5.95
N PHE A 49 -13.26 -4.71 -4.78
CA PHE A 49 -14.63 -5.09 -4.46
C PHE A 49 -15.66 -4.36 -5.33
N LEU A 50 -15.45 -3.07 -5.64
CA LEU A 50 -16.36 -2.31 -6.49
C LEU A 50 -16.38 -2.88 -7.92
N SER A 51 -15.21 -3.20 -8.46
CA SER A 51 -15.08 -3.87 -9.76
C SER A 51 -15.73 -5.26 -9.75
N PHE A 52 -15.45 -6.05 -8.72
CA PHE A 52 -16.05 -7.38 -8.53
C PHE A 52 -17.58 -7.32 -8.46
N LYS A 53 -18.12 -6.36 -7.71
CA LYS A 53 -19.57 -6.15 -7.58
C LYS A 53 -20.23 -5.75 -8.90
N LYS A 54 -19.57 -4.92 -9.72
CA LYS A 54 -20.07 -4.51 -11.04
C LYS A 54 -20.14 -5.68 -12.03
N ASN A 55 -19.17 -6.59 -11.99
CA ASN A 55 -19.07 -7.71 -12.93
C ASN A 55 -19.94 -8.93 -12.53
N SER A 56 -20.24 -9.08 -11.24
CA SER A 56 -21.09 -10.18 -10.78
C SER A 56 -22.57 -9.91 -11.08
N ARG A 57 -23.09 -10.60 -12.11
CA ARG A 57 -24.52 -10.57 -12.52
C ARG A 57 -25.51 -11.00 -11.41
N LYS A 58 -25.03 -11.58 -10.31
CA LYS A 58 -25.81 -12.00 -9.14
C LYS A 58 -25.12 -11.48 -7.89
N PHE A 59 -25.66 -10.42 -7.29
CA PHE A 59 -25.36 -9.93 -5.93
C PHE A 59 -23.93 -10.27 -5.45
N GLY A 60 -22.90 -9.70 -6.10
CA GLY A 60 -21.53 -9.79 -5.62
C GLY A 60 -21.47 -9.25 -4.19
N ASN A 61 -21.53 -10.16 -3.23
CA ASN A 61 -21.59 -9.84 -1.82
C ASN A 61 -20.19 -9.96 -1.23
N GLN A 62 -19.98 -9.33 -0.08
CA GLN A 62 -18.65 -9.23 0.55
C GLN A 62 -18.03 -10.60 0.77
N LYS A 63 -18.82 -11.59 1.21
CA LYS A 63 -18.35 -12.96 1.43
C LYS A 63 -17.82 -13.61 0.15
N SER A 64 -18.57 -13.52 -0.95
CA SER A 64 -18.15 -14.09 -2.24
C SER A 64 -16.87 -13.46 -2.78
N PHE A 65 -16.67 -12.16 -2.56
CA PHE A 65 -15.43 -11.48 -2.91
C PHE A 65 -14.26 -11.96 -2.07
N LEU A 66 -14.43 -12.08 -0.75
CA LEU A 66 -13.36 -12.52 0.14
C LEU A 66 -12.99 -13.99 -0.10
N ASP A 67 -13.98 -14.85 -0.33
CA ASP A 67 -13.75 -16.24 -0.75
C ASP A 67 -12.99 -16.30 -2.08
N PHE A 68 -13.27 -15.38 -3.02
CA PHE A 68 -12.52 -15.28 -4.27
C PHE A 68 -11.07 -14.86 -4.02
N VAL A 69 -10.82 -13.83 -3.21
CA VAL A 69 -9.46 -13.39 -2.85
C VAL A 69 -8.70 -14.52 -2.18
N ASP A 70 -9.29 -15.16 -1.18
CA ASP A 70 -8.66 -16.24 -0.42
C ASP A 70 -8.27 -17.42 -1.31
N LYS A 71 -9.20 -17.91 -2.12
CA LYS A 71 -8.95 -19.00 -3.08
C LYS A 71 -7.94 -18.62 -4.14
N SER A 72 -7.93 -17.36 -4.59
CA SER A 72 -6.96 -16.88 -5.58
C SER A 72 -5.55 -16.90 -5.00
N LEU A 73 -5.36 -16.41 -3.78
CA LEU A 73 -4.05 -16.43 -3.11
C LEU A 73 -3.58 -17.86 -2.84
N GLU A 74 -4.46 -18.75 -2.37
CA GLU A 74 -4.13 -20.16 -2.15
C GLU A 74 -3.75 -20.87 -3.45
N PHE A 75 -4.51 -20.64 -4.51
CA PHE A 75 -4.23 -21.21 -5.83
C PHE A 75 -2.88 -20.72 -6.39
N LEU A 76 -2.60 -19.43 -6.28
CA LEU A 76 -1.32 -18.86 -6.69
C LEU A 76 -0.16 -19.38 -5.85
N SER A 77 -0.37 -19.60 -4.54
CA SER A 77 0.66 -20.10 -3.61
C SER A 77 1.00 -21.57 -3.80
N ASN A 78 -0.01 -22.43 -3.98
CA ASN A 78 0.15 -23.89 -4.04
C ASN A 78 0.74 -24.40 -5.37
N SER A 79 0.81 -23.52 -6.36
CA SER A 79 1.22 -23.85 -7.72
C SER A 79 2.72 -23.66 -7.99
N ASN A 80 3.52 -23.50 -6.94
CA ASN A 80 4.98 -23.43 -7.03
C ASN A 80 5.55 -24.81 -7.38
N ASP A 81 5.25 -25.28 -8.59
CA ASP A 81 6.06 -26.30 -9.27
C ASP A 81 7.47 -25.72 -9.37
N THR A 82 8.42 -26.45 -8.79
CA THR A 82 9.84 -26.10 -8.57
C THR A 82 10.63 -25.77 -9.85
N ASN A 83 9.98 -25.79 -11.02
CA ASN A 83 10.57 -25.53 -12.32
C ASN A 83 10.02 -24.27 -13.02
N CYS A 84 9.02 -23.59 -12.44
CA CYS A 84 8.52 -22.31 -12.95
C CYS A 84 9.23 -21.17 -12.22
N CYS A 85 10.43 -20.83 -12.69
CA CYS A 85 11.11 -19.60 -12.28
C CYS A 85 10.22 -18.40 -12.63
N CYS A 86 10.06 -17.52 -11.64
CA CYS A 86 9.52 -16.16 -11.80
C CYS A 86 7.99 -16.05 -11.84
N CYS A 87 7.34 -16.17 -10.67
CA CYS A 87 6.18 -15.32 -10.43
C CYS A 87 6.68 -13.86 -10.41
N CYS A 88 6.32 -13.06 -11.42
CA CYS A 88 6.74 -11.66 -11.55
C CYS A 88 5.74 -10.69 -10.93
N PHE A 89 5.15 -11.04 -9.78
CA PHE A 89 4.19 -10.15 -9.12
C PHE A 89 4.93 -8.92 -8.59
N GLU A 90 4.71 -7.79 -9.24
CA GLU A 90 5.29 -6.51 -8.86
C GLU A 90 4.39 -5.77 -7.87
N ARG A 91 3.07 -5.91 -8.04
CA ARG A 91 2.07 -5.20 -7.24
C ARG A 91 0.95 -6.10 -6.78
N LEU A 92 0.54 -5.93 -5.52
CA LEU A 92 -0.72 -6.44 -5.00
C LEU A 92 -1.52 -5.28 -4.42
N SER A 93 -2.75 -5.15 -4.89
CA SER A 93 -3.73 -4.20 -4.41
C SER A 93 -4.94 -4.96 -3.90
N PHE A 94 -5.36 -4.62 -2.70
CA PHE A 94 -6.63 -5.03 -2.15
C PHE A 94 -7.45 -3.78 -1.84
N SER A 95 -8.66 -3.70 -2.38
CA SER A 95 -9.63 -2.64 -2.08
C SER A 95 -10.99 -3.26 -1.83
N GLY A 96 -11.42 -3.29 -0.57
CA GLY A 96 -12.70 -3.90 -0.23
C GLY A 96 -12.97 -4.01 1.27
N PRO A 97 -14.12 -4.58 1.64
CA PRO A 97 -14.44 -4.83 3.03
C PRO A 97 -13.54 -5.95 3.57
N ILE A 98 -12.68 -5.66 4.55
CA ILE A 98 -11.91 -6.67 5.28
C ILE A 98 -12.58 -6.93 6.60
N ILE A 99 -12.78 -8.21 6.91
CA ILE A 99 -13.50 -8.66 8.10
C ILE A 99 -12.64 -9.53 9.02
N SER A 100 -11.40 -9.89 8.62
CA SER A 100 -10.55 -10.76 9.43
C SER A 100 -9.05 -10.45 9.32
N ASN A 101 -8.36 -10.53 10.46
CA ASN A 101 -6.90 -10.50 10.53
C ASN A 101 -6.24 -11.66 9.77
N ILE A 102 -6.98 -12.76 9.58
CA ILE A 102 -6.52 -13.94 8.85
C ILE A 102 -6.27 -13.58 7.38
N LEU A 103 -7.22 -12.93 6.72
CA LEU A 103 -7.05 -12.56 5.30
C LEU A 103 -5.93 -11.53 5.11
N VAL A 104 -5.84 -10.53 5.99
CA VAL A 104 -4.73 -9.56 5.98
C VAL A 104 -3.40 -10.29 6.11
N SER A 105 -3.29 -11.21 7.07
CA SER A 105 -2.08 -12.00 7.27
C SER A 105 -1.72 -12.83 6.04
N LYS A 106 -2.71 -13.47 5.41
CA LYS A 106 -2.50 -14.21 4.14
C LYS A 106 -2.00 -13.29 3.02
N ILE A 107 -2.59 -12.11 2.85
CA ILE A 107 -2.15 -11.13 1.84
C ILE A 107 -0.70 -10.69 2.10
N VAL A 108 -0.36 -10.34 3.35
CA VAL A 108 1.01 -9.95 3.72
C VAL A 108 1.99 -11.09 3.49
N GLN A 109 1.68 -12.30 3.95
CA GLN A 109 2.54 -13.48 3.75
C GLN A 109 2.77 -13.78 2.27
N PHE A 110 1.71 -13.74 1.47
CA PHE A 110 1.80 -13.88 0.02
C PHE A 110 2.73 -12.83 -0.59
N SER A 111 2.59 -11.57 -0.16
CA SER A 111 3.39 -10.45 -0.66
C SER A 111 4.86 -10.59 -0.34
N LEU A 112 5.19 -11.01 0.89
CA LEU A 112 6.56 -11.27 1.32
C LEU A 112 7.18 -12.44 0.56
N HIS A 113 6.46 -13.56 0.45
CA HIS A 113 6.92 -14.76 -0.24
C HIS A 113 7.21 -14.52 -1.73
N ASN A 114 6.34 -13.73 -2.38
CA ASN A 114 6.47 -13.40 -3.81
C ASN A 114 7.30 -12.14 -4.08
N LYS A 115 7.96 -11.56 -3.06
CA LYS A 115 8.86 -10.40 -3.19
C LYS A 115 8.19 -9.19 -3.87
N ILE A 116 6.93 -8.95 -3.53
CA ILE A 116 6.14 -7.86 -4.10
C ILE A 116 6.80 -6.51 -3.79
N LYS A 117 6.82 -5.62 -4.79
CA LYS A 117 7.43 -4.29 -4.70
C LYS A 117 6.42 -3.23 -4.26
N GLU A 118 5.15 -3.42 -4.57
CA GLU A 118 4.08 -2.48 -4.29
C GLU A 118 2.92 -3.17 -3.59
N LEU A 119 2.61 -2.75 -2.38
CA LEU A 119 1.48 -3.28 -1.62
C LEU A 119 0.51 -2.16 -1.26
N ASP A 120 -0.73 -2.29 -1.74
CA ASP A 120 -1.83 -1.39 -1.44
C ASP A 120 -2.91 -2.15 -0.67
N LEU A 121 -3.20 -1.74 0.56
CA LEU A 121 -4.23 -2.32 1.41
C LEU A 121 -5.29 -1.26 1.75
N ASN A 122 -6.44 -1.36 1.09
CA ASN A 122 -7.57 -0.45 1.23
C ASN A 122 -8.85 -1.19 1.68
N GLY A 123 -9.47 -0.70 2.75
CA GLY A 123 -10.61 -1.36 3.38
C GLY A 123 -11.01 -0.74 4.71
N ASN A 124 -12.14 -1.19 5.25
CA ASN A 124 -12.59 -0.73 6.57
C ASN A 124 -11.91 -1.57 7.67
N PHE A 125 -10.71 -1.18 8.10
CA PHE A 125 -9.88 -1.96 9.03
C PHE A 125 -9.99 -1.52 10.49
N SER A 126 -11.12 -0.92 10.90
CA SER A 126 -11.30 -0.39 12.25
C SER A 126 -11.10 -1.40 13.39
N SER A 127 -11.02 -2.71 13.07
CA SER A 127 -10.77 -3.81 14.01
C SER A 127 -9.62 -4.73 13.60
N CYS A 128 -8.86 -4.41 12.55
CA CYS A 128 -7.80 -5.26 12.05
C CYS A 128 -6.42 -4.68 12.32
N THR A 129 -5.50 -5.53 12.80
CA THR A 129 -4.11 -5.15 13.03
C THR A 129 -3.26 -5.50 11.82
N LEU A 130 -2.35 -4.60 11.47
CA LEU A 130 -1.40 -4.86 10.40
C LEU A 130 -0.30 -5.83 10.88
N PRO A 131 -0.05 -6.96 10.19
CA PRO A 131 0.96 -7.92 10.62
C PRO A 131 2.36 -7.32 10.63
N LYS A 132 3.06 -7.42 11.77
CA LYS A 132 4.43 -6.89 11.93
C LYS A 132 5.42 -7.44 10.89
N ALA A 133 5.20 -8.67 10.43
CA ALA A 133 6.02 -9.30 9.39
C ALA A 133 6.11 -8.48 8.09
N LEU A 134 5.09 -7.65 7.79
CA LEU A 134 5.10 -6.77 6.62
C LEU A 134 6.34 -5.89 6.57
N PHE A 135 6.73 -5.38 7.73
CA PHE A 135 7.82 -4.44 7.94
C PHE A 135 9.20 -5.08 7.79
N SER A 136 9.29 -6.40 7.73
CA SER A 136 10.53 -7.13 7.46
C SER A 136 10.80 -7.32 5.96
N SER A 137 9.97 -6.74 5.08
CA SER A 137 10.15 -6.86 3.63
C SER A 137 11.41 -6.16 3.12
N GLN A 138 12.23 -6.89 2.38
CA GLN A 138 13.43 -6.35 1.72
C GLN A 138 13.17 -5.92 0.26
N HIS A 139 11.93 -5.99 -0.21
CA HIS A 139 11.57 -5.77 -1.61
C HIS A 139 10.53 -4.66 -1.82
N LEU A 140 9.80 -4.28 -0.76
CA LEU A 140 8.79 -3.24 -0.86
C LEU A 140 9.44 -1.87 -1.12
N THR A 141 8.98 -1.26 -2.21
CA THR A 141 9.33 0.10 -2.64
C THR A 141 8.17 1.06 -2.45
N ARG A 142 6.93 0.56 -2.51
CA ARG A 142 5.72 1.34 -2.24
C ARG A 142 4.80 0.60 -1.28
N LEU A 143 4.32 1.32 -0.27
CA LEU A 143 3.36 0.82 0.70
C LEU A 143 2.23 1.85 0.84
N LYS A 144 1.00 1.44 0.54
CA LYS A 144 -0.19 2.23 0.80
C LYS A 144 -1.10 1.49 1.76
N ILE A 145 -1.45 2.16 2.84
CA ILE A 145 -2.24 1.61 3.93
C ILE A 145 -3.38 2.59 4.16
N TYR A 146 -4.61 2.10 4.09
CA TYR A 146 -5.80 2.87 4.43
C TYR A 146 -6.41 2.29 5.71
N GLY A 147 -6.72 3.09 6.72
CA GLY A 147 -7.66 2.70 7.78
C GLY A 147 -7.23 1.64 8.80
N PHE A 148 -5.95 1.21 8.83
CA PHE A 148 -5.49 0.17 9.76
C PHE A 148 -5.28 0.68 11.19
N ASP A 149 -5.58 -0.19 12.16
CA ASP A 149 -5.02 -0.03 13.50
C ASP A 149 -3.55 -0.49 13.47
N LEU A 150 -2.63 0.47 13.60
CA LEU A 150 -1.19 0.23 13.60
C LEU A 150 -0.68 -0.46 14.88
N GLY A 151 -1.58 -0.80 15.82
CA GLY A 151 -1.38 -1.82 16.84
C GLY A 151 -0.09 -1.67 17.65
N LEU A 152 0.05 -0.56 18.38
CA LEU A 152 1.02 -0.46 19.48
C LEU A 152 0.35 -0.92 20.78
N GLU A 153 0.83 -2.03 21.32
CA GLU A 153 0.44 -2.56 22.61
C GLU A 153 0.92 -1.61 23.71
N GLY A 154 -0.02 -0.90 24.35
CA GLY A 154 0.19 -0.32 25.67
C GLY A 154 -0.25 -1.33 26.72
N ASP A 155 0.67 -1.75 27.59
CA ASP A 155 0.43 -2.70 28.68
C ASP A 155 -0.83 -2.35 29.48
N GLY A 156 -1.86 -3.19 29.35
CA GLY A 156 -2.91 -3.42 30.34
C GLY A 156 -3.86 -2.26 30.70
N LYS A 157 -3.70 -1.05 30.16
CA LYS A 157 -4.64 0.05 30.32
C LYS A 157 -4.86 0.71 28.97
N ILE A 158 -6.12 0.87 28.58
CA ILE A 158 -6.56 1.49 27.32
C ILE A 158 -5.84 2.83 27.12
N LYS A 159 -4.70 2.80 26.45
CA LYS A 159 -4.01 3.96 25.91
C LYS A 159 -4.17 3.88 24.39
N LYS A 160 -5.35 4.28 23.94
CA LYS A 160 -5.72 4.39 22.53
C LYS A 160 -5.12 5.67 21.97
N SER A 161 -3.95 5.56 21.35
CA SER A 161 -3.55 6.27 20.12
C SER A 161 -2.14 5.80 19.76
N VAL A 162 -2.02 5.10 18.63
CA VAL A 162 -0.73 4.66 18.08
C VAL A 162 -0.11 5.87 17.41
N PHE A 163 0.84 6.50 18.10
CA PHE A 163 1.72 7.46 17.45
C PHE A 163 2.60 6.68 16.47
N VAL A 164 2.73 7.18 15.23
CA VAL A 164 3.93 6.88 14.44
C VAL A 164 5.04 7.70 15.09
N THR A 165 5.54 7.21 16.23
CA THR A 165 6.73 7.80 16.88
C THR A 165 7.95 7.52 16.02
N ASP A 166 9.03 8.27 16.25
CA ASP A 166 10.35 7.91 15.73
C ASP A 166 10.68 6.46 16.06
N GLU A 167 10.40 6.01 17.29
CA GLU A 167 10.61 4.63 17.72
C GLU A 167 9.76 3.65 16.91
N TRP A 168 8.48 3.91 16.68
CA TRP A 168 7.65 3.05 15.83
C TRP A 168 8.18 3.01 14.40
N PHE A 169 8.53 4.16 13.84
CA PHE A 169 9.05 4.25 12.48
C PHE A 169 10.42 3.58 12.36
N GLN A 170 11.30 3.73 13.35
CA GLN A 170 12.58 3.03 13.42
C GLN A 170 12.38 1.53 13.64
N ASP A 171 11.49 1.11 14.53
CA ASP A 171 11.27 -0.30 14.85
C ASP A 171 10.62 -1.07 13.69
N HIS A 172 9.81 -0.39 12.87
CA HIS A 172 9.00 -1.02 11.83
C HIS A 172 9.46 -0.62 10.43
N VAL A 173 9.61 0.67 10.13
CA VAL A 173 9.98 1.11 8.77
C VAL A 173 11.48 0.94 8.47
N SER A 174 12.37 0.85 9.48
CA SER A 174 13.78 0.53 9.21
C SER A 174 13.99 -0.84 8.57
N GLY A 175 13.05 -1.78 8.77
CA GLY A 175 13.09 -3.07 8.09
C GLY A 175 12.80 -2.95 6.58
N LEU A 176 12.11 -1.87 6.16
CA LEU A 176 11.75 -1.58 4.78
C LEU A 176 12.85 -0.75 4.07
N ASN A 177 14.04 -1.32 3.97
CA ASN A 177 15.24 -0.63 3.46
C ASN A 177 15.10 -0.05 2.04
N LEU A 178 14.17 -0.53 1.23
CA LEU A 178 13.95 -0.07 -0.14
C LEU A 178 12.72 0.84 -0.29
N LEU A 179 12.03 1.18 0.80
CA LEU A 179 10.80 1.95 0.74
C LEU A 179 11.06 3.35 0.20
N GLU A 180 10.43 3.66 -0.94
CA GLU A 180 10.50 4.96 -1.59
C GLU A 180 9.20 5.75 -1.43
N THR A 181 8.06 5.07 -1.26
CA THR A 181 6.75 5.73 -1.11
C THR A 181 5.96 5.11 0.03
N LEU A 182 5.48 5.97 0.92
CA LEU A 182 4.54 5.63 1.98
C LEU A 182 3.28 6.50 1.84
N LYS A 183 2.12 5.88 1.65
CA LYS A 183 0.82 6.55 1.79
C LYS A 183 0.08 5.99 2.99
N LEU A 184 -0.29 6.88 3.91
CA LEU A 184 -1.19 6.59 5.02
C LEU A 184 -2.49 7.36 4.78
N ASP A 185 -3.60 6.64 4.71
CA ASP A 185 -4.91 7.20 4.38
C ASP A 185 -5.92 6.81 5.47
N TYR A 186 -6.78 7.73 5.90
CA TYR A 186 -7.81 7.52 6.91
C TYR A 186 -7.26 6.95 8.22
N HIS A 187 -6.35 7.67 8.88
CA HIS A 187 -5.86 7.30 10.22
C HIS A 187 -6.36 8.30 11.27
N PRO A 188 -7.64 8.24 11.68
CA PRO A 188 -8.26 9.28 12.50
C PRO A 188 -7.70 9.39 13.92
N ARG A 189 -6.87 8.45 14.37
CA ARG A 189 -6.22 8.46 15.70
C ARG A 189 -4.73 8.81 15.63
N LEU A 190 -4.22 9.12 14.45
CA LEU A 190 -2.81 9.45 14.24
C LEU A 190 -2.57 10.89 14.66
N LYS A 191 -1.85 11.07 15.77
CA LYS A 191 -1.62 12.39 16.36
C LYS A 191 -0.30 13.03 16.02
N ASN A 192 0.77 12.24 15.99
CA ASN A 192 2.10 12.76 15.68
C ASN A 192 2.80 11.81 14.72
N ILE A 193 3.53 12.41 13.80
CA ILE A 193 4.41 11.70 12.87
C ILE A 193 5.80 12.27 13.04
N CYS A 194 6.74 11.40 13.39
CA CYS A 194 8.15 11.74 13.41
C CYS A 194 8.92 10.75 12.54
N ILE A 195 9.63 11.28 11.54
CA ILE A 195 10.44 10.51 10.60
C ILE A 195 11.85 11.07 10.70
N SER A 196 12.76 10.40 11.39
CA SER A 196 14.13 10.88 11.60
C SER A 196 15.17 9.83 11.21
N SER A 197 15.26 9.51 9.92
CA SER A 197 16.21 8.50 9.45
C SER A 197 17.00 8.94 8.23
N ASP A 198 18.29 9.20 8.46
CA ASP A 198 19.28 9.48 7.42
C ASP A 198 19.50 8.29 6.47
N HIS A 199 19.08 7.08 6.89
CA HIS A 199 19.21 5.84 6.12
C HIS A 199 17.97 5.52 5.27
N ASN A 200 16.93 6.34 5.33
CA ASN A 200 15.69 6.05 4.62
C ASN A 200 15.79 6.42 3.11
N ASN A 201 15.27 5.55 2.25
CA ASN A 201 15.14 5.78 0.81
C ASN A 201 13.82 6.46 0.43
N LEU A 202 13.03 6.90 1.43
CA LEU A 202 11.74 7.54 1.23
C LEU A 202 11.86 8.82 0.40
N LYS A 203 11.20 8.80 -0.76
CA LYS A 203 11.09 9.90 -1.72
C LYS A 203 9.73 10.59 -1.64
N ALA A 204 8.68 9.85 -1.27
CA ALA A 204 7.32 10.37 -1.20
C ALA A 204 6.59 9.94 0.07
N LEU A 205 6.01 10.91 0.78
CA LEU A 205 5.09 10.68 1.89
C LEU A 205 3.76 11.36 1.59
N VAL A 206 2.68 10.59 1.68
CA VAL A 206 1.31 11.08 1.52
C VAL A 206 0.52 10.75 2.78
N LEU A 207 -0.05 11.76 3.42
CA LEU A 207 -0.99 11.59 4.52
C LEU A 207 -2.33 12.20 4.14
N ASP A 208 -3.37 11.38 4.22
CA ASP A 208 -4.69 11.71 3.75
C ASP A 208 -5.68 11.39 4.85
N ASN A 209 -6.54 12.34 5.22
CA ASN A 209 -7.61 12.14 6.21
C ASN A 209 -7.13 11.60 7.57
N CYS A 210 -6.05 12.19 8.11
CA CYS A 210 -5.54 11.90 9.46
C CYS A 210 -6.01 12.96 10.47
N GLY A 211 -7.31 12.97 10.78
CA GLY A 211 -7.98 14.11 11.45
C GLY A 211 -7.56 14.47 12.88
N GLU A 212 -6.77 13.66 13.58
CA GLU A 212 -6.23 14.01 14.91
C GLU A 212 -4.76 14.45 14.86
N LEU A 213 -4.19 14.69 13.67
CA LEU A 213 -2.78 15.02 13.55
C LEU A 213 -2.51 16.41 14.15
N GLU A 214 -1.56 16.46 15.09
CA GLU A 214 -1.15 17.65 15.85
C GLU A 214 0.24 18.12 15.40
N SER A 215 1.15 17.21 15.06
CA SER A 215 2.51 17.57 14.62
C SER A 215 3.14 16.59 13.63
N ILE A 216 3.99 17.13 12.74
CA ILE A 216 4.73 16.36 11.72
C ILE A 216 6.19 16.83 11.67
N ASN A 217 7.12 15.99 12.12
CA ASN A 217 8.54 16.26 12.01
C ASN A 217 9.19 15.26 11.05
N ILE A 218 9.78 15.75 9.95
CA ILE A 218 10.35 14.89 8.90
C ILE A 218 11.79 15.31 8.59
N THR A 219 12.72 14.49 9.07
CA THR A 219 14.11 14.44 8.64
C THR A 219 14.30 13.24 7.72
N ALA A 220 14.01 13.45 6.44
CA ALA A 220 14.21 12.48 5.36
C ALA A 220 14.99 13.19 4.24
N PRO A 221 16.32 12.98 4.13
CA PRO A 221 17.17 13.77 3.25
C PRO A 221 16.90 13.51 1.75
N LYS A 222 16.27 12.40 1.39
CA LYS A 222 15.91 12.04 0.01
C LYS A 222 14.47 12.34 -0.36
N LEU A 223 13.71 13.00 0.52
CA LEU A 223 12.29 13.26 0.31
C LEU A 223 12.10 14.30 -0.81
N GLU A 224 11.42 13.90 -1.88
CA GLU A 224 11.13 14.71 -3.05
C GLU A 224 9.66 15.20 -3.07
N SER A 225 8.74 14.46 -2.44
CA SER A 225 7.31 14.77 -2.45
C SER A 225 6.69 14.63 -1.07
N LEU A 226 5.93 15.63 -0.66
CA LEU A 226 5.18 15.65 0.58
C LEU A 226 3.76 16.15 0.31
N GLU A 227 2.77 15.31 0.61
CA GLU A 227 1.36 15.64 0.44
C GLU A 227 0.61 15.39 1.73
N PHE A 228 -0.11 16.41 2.19
CA PHE A 228 -0.98 16.35 3.36
C PHE A 228 -2.36 16.90 3.01
N ASP A 229 -3.39 16.15 3.38
CA ASP A 229 -4.77 16.62 3.41
C ASP A 229 -5.33 16.44 4.82
N LEU A 230 -5.31 17.53 5.60
CA LEU A 230 -5.57 17.50 7.03
C LEU A 230 -6.40 18.69 7.45
N GLU A 231 -7.65 18.45 7.84
CA GLU A 231 -8.50 19.49 8.45
C GLU A 231 -7.88 20.01 9.75
N ASP A 232 -7.69 21.32 9.86
CA ASP A 232 -7.39 22.04 11.11
C ASP A 232 -6.07 21.70 11.86
N CYS A 233 -5.09 21.09 11.18
CA CYS A 233 -3.80 20.74 11.80
C CYS A 233 -2.86 21.95 11.96
N ALA A 234 -2.31 22.15 13.17
CA ALA A 234 -1.23 23.10 13.43
C ALA A 234 0.11 22.54 12.94
N LEU A 235 0.38 22.67 11.65
CA LEU A 235 1.56 22.08 11.02
C LEU A 235 2.87 22.74 11.47
N ASN A 236 3.66 22.01 12.26
CA ASN A 236 5.08 22.33 12.47
C ASN A 236 5.96 21.42 11.62
N ILE A 237 6.01 21.69 10.31
CA ILE A 237 6.87 20.96 9.38
C ILE A 237 8.32 21.43 9.56
N SER A 238 9.10 20.75 10.39
CA SER A 238 10.56 20.89 10.37
C SER A 238 11.16 19.96 9.32
N CYS A 239 10.82 20.16 8.05
CA CYS A 239 11.39 19.36 6.98
C CYS A 239 12.82 19.83 6.68
N SER A 240 13.81 18.96 6.88
CA SER A 240 15.21 19.22 6.55
C SER A 240 15.57 18.79 5.12
N SER A 241 14.59 18.30 4.33
CA SER A 241 14.85 17.82 2.97
C SER A 241 15.25 18.96 2.05
N LYS A 242 16.51 18.92 1.60
CA LYS A 242 17.04 19.87 0.63
C LYS A 242 16.53 19.59 -0.79
N TYR A 243 15.94 18.42 -1.06
CA TYR A 243 15.52 18.01 -2.41
C TYR A 243 14.01 17.94 -2.59
N LEU A 244 13.24 18.54 -1.67
CA LEU A 244 11.79 18.59 -1.78
C LEU A 244 11.40 19.37 -3.03
N LYS A 245 10.69 18.70 -3.95
CA LYS A 245 10.19 19.25 -5.21
C LYS A 245 8.69 19.54 -5.15
N ASN A 246 7.92 18.65 -4.51
CA ASN A 246 6.47 18.78 -4.42
C ASN A 246 6.05 18.93 -2.96
N LEU A 247 5.34 20.01 -2.65
CA LEU A 247 4.70 20.23 -1.37
C LEU A 247 3.23 20.56 -1.59
N ILE A 248 2.35 19.67 -1.17
CA ILE A 248 0.90 19.84 -1.26
C ILE A 248 0.35 19.84 0.17
N LEU A 249 -0.28 20.94 0.56
CA LEU A 249 -0.90 21.13 1.84
C LEU A 249 -2.36 21.52 1.62
N ARG A 250 -3.27 20.56 1.77
CA ARG A 250 -4.71 20.75 1.70
C ARG A 250 -5.33 20.75 3.09
N SER A 251 -6.33 21.60 3.28
CA SER A 251 -7.10 21.79 4.52
C SER A 251 -6.25 22.28 5.72
N ALA A 252 -4.99 22.63 5.46
CA ALA A 252 -3.94 22.92 6.42
C ALA A 252 -3.95 24.39 6.88
N ARG A 253 -3.79 24.64 8.19
CA ARG A 253 -3.60 26.01 8.71
C ARG A 253 -2.18 26.52 8.46
N VAL A 254 -1.90 26.88 7.20
CA VAL A 254 -0.63 27.47 6.79
C VAL A 254 -0.66 28.99 7.06
N THR A 255 0.25 29.47 7.91
CA THR A 255 0.37 30.90 8.23
C THR A 255 1.45 31.58 7.40
N ASP A 256 1.33 32.89 7.15
CA ASP A 256 2.37 33.69 6.47
C ASP A 256 3.73 33.57 7.15
N LYS A 257 3.73 33.46 8.49
CA LYS A 257 4.94 33.22 9.27
C LYS A 257 5.58 31.88 8.91
N TRP A 258 4.78 30.81 8.83
CA TRP A 258 5.27 29.50 8.44
C TRP A 258 5.87 29.53 7.02
N ILE A 259 5.20 30.21 6.08
CA ILE A 259 5.68 30.40 4.71
C ILE A 259 7.04 31.11 4.71
N GLY A 260 7.16 32.24 5.42
CA GLY A 260 8.42 32.98 5.53
C GLY A 260 9.56 32.18 6.15
N ASP A 261 9.27 31.43 7.22
CA ASP A 261 10.25 30.63 7.96
C ASP A 261 10.72 29.38 7.18
N ASN A 262 9.88 28.81 6.31
CA ASN A 262 10.13 27.50 5.70
C ASN A 262 10.40 27.53 4.19
N ILE A 263 9.76 28.40 3.40
CA ILE A 263 9.93 28.39 1.93
C ILE A 263 11.38 28.61 1.51
N SER A 264 12.10 29.49 2.20
CA SER A 264 13.53 29.75 1.91
C SER A 264 14.44 28.52 2.06
N ARG A 265 13.96 27.48 2.77
CA ARG A 265 14.68 26.23 3.00
C ARG A 265 14.50 25.23 1.86
N PHE A 266 13.39 25.31 1.11
CA PHE A 266 13.06 24.40 0.02
C PHE A 266 13.61 24.90 -1.32
N ARG A 267 14.93 24.80 -1.50
CA ARG A 267 15.63 25.37 -2.68
C ARG A 267 15.27 24.73 -4.02
N TYR A 268 14.70 23.54 -4.03
CA TYR A 268 14.37 22.78 -5.24
C TYR A 268 12.85 22.58 -5.37
N LEU A 269 12.05 23.38 -4.68
CA LEU A 269 10.60 23.29 -4.76
C LEU A 269 10.13 23.68 -6.16
N GLU A 270 9.53 22.72 -6.86
CA GLU A 270 8.98 22.85 -8.22
C GLU A 270 7.46 23.07 -8.17
N HIS A 271 6.78 22.47 -7.20
CA HIS A 271 5.35 22.55 -7.03
C HIS A 271 4.97 22.81 -5.57
N LEU A 272 4.19 23.88 -5.36
CA LEU A 272 3.59 24.25 -4.09
C LEU A 272 2.09 24.40 -4.29
N GLU A 273 1.31 23.58 -3.62
CA GLU A 273 -0.15 23.68 -3.55
C GLU A 273 -0.54 23.92 -2.10
N LEU A 274 -1.24 25.04 -1.87
CA LEU A 274 -1.80 25.42 -0.59
C LEU A 274 -3.30 25.58 -0.82
N GLU A 275 -4.08 24.61 -0.34
CA GLU A 275 -5.54 24.65 -0.38
C GLU A 275 -6.03 24.72 1.06
N SER A 276 -6.76 25.78 1.39
CA SER A 276 -7.26 26.09 2.73
C SER A 276 -8.74 25.78 2.86
#